data_AF-A0A6A3D3F6-F1
#
_entry.id   AF-A0A6A3D3F6-F1
#
_cell.length_a   1.000
_cell.length_b   1.000
_cell.length_c   1.000
_cell.angle_alpha   90.00
_cell.angle_beta   90.00
_cell.angle_gamma   90.00
#
_symmetry.space_group_name_H-M   'P 1'
#
loop_
_entity.id
_entity.type
_entity.pdbx_description
1 polymer ?
#
loop_
_entity_poly.entity_id
_entity_poly.type
_entity_poly.pdbx_seq_one_letter_code
_entity_poly.pdbx_strand_id
1 'polypeptide(L)'
;MASSLPSKDFQEGAVDCEPENVLQKHVAFFDRNHDGLVYPWETFAGFRAIGAGYLLSLISSFFINVALSRKTRPGNPFSLGSLMFPIEVKNIQFAKHGSESGVYDTEGRFVPSKFEQIFTKFARTYPNALTSDELSAMLKANREPQDYKGW
;
A
#
# COMPACT_ATOMS: atom_id res chain seq x y z
N MET A 1 40.53 -45.75 -6.77
CA MET A 1 39.48 -46.16 -7.73
C MET A 1 38.16 -46.15 -6.98
N ALA A 2 37.23 -45.29 -7.44
CA ALA A 2 35.83 -45.13 -7.01
C ALA A 2 35.59 -44.72 -5.54
N SER A 3 34.68 -43.82 -5.17
CA SER A 3 33.69 -43.02 -5.90
C SER A 3 33.19 -41.99 -4.88
N SER A 4 33.58 -40.72 -4.98
CA SER A 4 32.93 -39.63 -4.26
C SER A 4 31.76 -39.12 -5.12
N LEU A 5 30.55 -39.45 -4.71
CA LEU A 5 29.31 -38.93 -5.30
C LEU A 5 29.30 -37.40 -5.13
N PRO A 6 29.04 -36.61 -6.18
CA PRO A 6 28.76 -35.20 -6.01
C PRO A 6 27.37 -35.06 -5.37
N SER A 7 27.33 -34.44 -4.19
CA SER A 7 26.11 -33.93 -3.60
C SER A 7 25.43 -33.01 -4.60
N LYS A 8 24.23 -33.38 -5.04
CA LYS A 8 23.33 -32.49 -5.76
C LYS A 8 22.90 -31.42 -4.77
N ASP A 9 23.58 -30.28 -4.82
CA ASP A 9 23.05 -29.06 -4.25
C ASP A 9 21.72 -28.78 -4.94
N PHE A 10 20.64 -28.90 -4.18
CA PHE A 10 19.36 -28.35 -4.55
C PHE A 10 19.59 -26.85 -4.70
N GLN A 11 19.68 -26.38 -5.94
CA GLN A 11 19.37 -24.99 -6.25
C GLN A 11 17.88 -24.81 -5.98
N GLU A 12 17.56 -24.61 -4.71
CA GLU A 12 16.35 -23.91 -4.31
C GLU A 12 16.44 -22.57 -5.02
N GLY A 13 15.60 -22.40 -6.04
CA GLY A 13 15.47 -21.15 -6.74
C GLY A 13 15.06 -20.11 -5.72
N ALA A 14 16.05 -19.40 -5.18
CA ALA A 14 15.85 -18.14 -4.51
C ALA A 14 15.13 -17.27 -5.54
N VAL A 15 13.81 -17.22 -5.43
CA VAL A 15 13.06 -16.07 -5.90
C VAL A 15 13.76 -14.92 -5.19
N ASP A 16 14.45 -14.08 -5.97
CA ASP A 16 15.09 -12.86 -5.46
C ASP A 16 13.98 -11.97 -4.90
N CYS A 17 13.59 -12.26 -3.66
CA CYS A 17 12.71 -11.44 -2.85
C CYS A 17 13.58 -10.26 -2.43
N GLU A 18 13.68 -9.28 -3.31
CA GLU A 18 14.04 -7.92 -2.93
C GLU A 18 13.34 -7.61 -1.59
N PRO A 19 14.07 -7.14 -0.57
CA PRO A 19 13.52 -7.01 0.77
C PRO A 19 12.30 -6.11 0.73
N GLU A 20 11.14 -6.68 1.06
CA GLU A 20 9.86 -5.99 1.01
C GLU A 20 9.88 -4.76 1.93
N ASN A 21 9.62 -3.58 1.37
CA ASN A 21 9.60 -2.32 2.13
C ASN A 21 8.35 -2.25 3.03
N VAL A 22 8.34 -1.33 4.00
CA VAL A 22 7.27 -1.28 5.01
C VAL A 22 5.91 -0.93 4.39
N LEU A 23 5.90 -0.09 3.34
CA LEU A 23 4.69 0.24 2.61
C LEU A 23 4.12 -0.97 1.85
N GLN A 24 4.97 -1.77 1.21
CA GLN A 24 4.57 -3.03 0.57
C GLN A 24 3.94 -3.97 1.59
N LYS A 25 4.55 -4.15 2.77
CA LYS A 25 3.97 -4.96 3.87
C LYS A 25 2.61 -4.44 4.32
N HIS A 26 2.46 -3.12 4.41
CA HIS A 26 1.17 -2.50 4.74
C HIS A 26 0.10 -2.83 3.68
N VAL A 27 0.46 -2.80 2.40
CA VAL A 27 -0.47 -3.09 1.29
C VAL A 27 -0.68 -4.59 1.10
N ALA A 28 0.29 -5.44 1.43
CA ALA A 28 0.19 -6.89 1.42
C ALA A 28 -0.89 -7.41 2.37
N PHE A 29 -1.32 -6.62 3.36
CA PHE A 29 -2.56 -6.90 4.08
C PHE A 29 -3.71 -7.12 3.11
N PHE A 30 -3.89 -6.26 2.11
CA PHE A 30 -5.00 -6.31 1.15
C PHE A 30 -4.85 -7.39 0.08
N ASP A 31 -3.65 -7.90 -0.17
CA ASP A 31 -3.39 -9.03 -1.07
C ASP A 31 -3.74 -10.34 -0.35
N ARG A 32 -4.94 -10.88 -0.60
CA ARG A 32 -5.52 -11.99 0.18
C ARG A 32 -5.08 -13.35 -0.32
N ASN A 33 -4.77 -13.45 -1.59
CA ASN A 33 -4.26 -14.67 -2.20
C ASN A 33 -2.72 -14.69 -2.30
N HIS A 34 -2.04 -13.59 -1.93
CA HIS A 34 -0.59 -13.45 -1.90
C HIS A 34 0.07 -13.59 -3.28
N ASP A 35 -0.61 -13.11 -4.32
CA ASP A 35 -0.09 -13.14 -5.70
C ASP A 35 0.61 -11.84 -6.13
N GLY A 36 0.68 -10.84 -5.24
CA GLY A 36 1.28 -9.53 -5.47
C GLY A 36 0.37 -8.55 -6.21
N LEU A 37 -0.87 -8.91 -6.52
CA LEU A 37 -1.87 -8.09 -7.17
C LEU A 37 -3.12 -7.94 -6.30
N VAL A 38 -3.47 -6.72 -5.94
CA VAL A 38 -4.70 -6.45 -5.18
C VAL A 38 -5.82 -6.05 -6.13
N TYR A 39 -6.85 -6.86 -6.22
CA TYR A 39 -8.05 -6.57 -7.02
C TYR A 39 -9.17 -5.91 -6.20
N PRO A 40 -10.19 -5.29 -6.85
CA PRO A 40 -11.25 -4.58 -6.14
C PRO A 40 -12.01 -5.43 -5.10
N TRP A 41 -12.16 -6.73 -5.33
CA TRP A 41 -12.81 -7.62 -4.36
C TRP A 41 -11.95 -7.88 -3.12
N GLU A 42 -10.62 -7.86 -3.24
CA GLU A 42 -9.70 -8.00 -2.12
C GLU A 42 -9.57 -6.69 -1.35
N THR A 43 -9.54 -5.55 -2.05
CA THR A 43 -9.67 -4.24 -1.42
C THR A 43 -10.97 -4.17 -0.63
N PHE A 44 -12.10 -4.60 -1.21
CA PHE A 44 -13.37 -4.68 -0.50
C PHE A 44 -13.27 -5.56 0.75
N ALA A 45 -12.71 -6.77 0.63
CA ALA A 45 -12.52 -7.68 1.75
C ALA A 45 -11.63 -7.06 2.86
N GLY A 46 -10.56 -6.35 2.48
CA GLY A 46 -9.69 -5.64 3.40
C GLY A 46 -10.39 -4.49 4.13
N PHE A 47 -11.21 -3.70 3.44
CA PHE A 47 -12.06 -2.68 4.08
C PHE A 47 -13.04 -3.30 5.07
N ARG A 48 -13.67 -4.43 4.71
CA ARG A 48 -14.52 -5.19 5.63
C ARG A 48 -13.75 -5.70 6.85
N ALA A 49 -12.52 -6.16 6.66
CA ALA A 49 -11.66 -6.67 7.74
C ALA A 49 -11.24 -5.59 8.75
N ILE A 50 -11.09 -4.33 8.32
CA ILE A 50 -10.81 -3.19 9.22
C ILE A 50 -12.07 -2.55 9.81
N GLY A 51 -13.25 -3.16 9.60
CA GLY A 51 -14.52 -2.74 10.19
C GLY A 51 -15.32 -1.72 9.40
N ALA A 52 -14.94 -1.38 8.16
CA ALA A 52 -15.72 -0.48 7.31
C ALA A 52 -17.05 -1.12 6.88
N GLY A 53 -18.14 -0.33 6.81
CA GLY A 53 -19.44 -0.80 6.34
C GLY A 53 -19.44 -1.25 4.87
N TYR A 54 -20.46 -2.00 4.44
CA TYR A 54 -20.58 -2.53 3.07
C TYR A 54 -20.52 -1.45 1.98
N LEU A 55 -21.30 -0.37 2.16
CA LEU A 55 -21.36 0.70 1.17
C LEU A 55 -20.01 1.43 1.03
N LEU A 56 -19.38 1.78 2.14
CA LEU A 56 -18.05 2.38 2.15
C LEU A 56 -17.02 1.45 1.51
N SER A 57 -17.05 0.16 1.86
CA SER A 57 -16.11 -0.83 1.31
C SER A 57 -16.24 -0.96 -0.22
N LEU A 58 -17.47 -0.97 -0.75
CA LEU A 58 -17.74 -1.09 -2.17
C LEU A 58 -17.27 0.15 -2.95
N ILE A 59 -17.59 1.33 -2.43
CA ILE A 59 -17.19 2.61 -3.03
C ILE A 59 -15.66 2.72 -3.01
N SER A 60 -15.06 2.57 -1.83
CA SER A 60 -13.61 2.68 -1.66
C SER A 60 -12.84 1.69 -2.53
N SER A 61 -13.29 0.44 -2.64
CA SER A 61 -12.58 -0.55 -3.45
C SER A 61 -12.55 -0.20 -4.93
N PHE A 62 -13.66 0.26 -5.49
CA PHE A 62 -13.69 0.72 -6.88
C PHE A 62 -12.77 1.93 -7.09
N PHE A 63 -12.90 2.97 -6.27
CA PHE A 63 -12.13 4.21 -6.42
C PHE A 63 -10.61 4.00 -6.24
N ILE A 64 -10.20 3.25 -5.21
CA ILE A 64 -8.78 2.98 -4.92
C ILE A 64 -8.14 2.17 -6.05
N ASN A 65 -8.78 1.09 -6.48
CA ASN A 65 -8.22 0.26 -7.55
C ASN A 65 -8.11 1.03 -8.87
N VAL A 66 -9.14 1.80 -9.26
CA VAL A 66 -9.08 2.63 -10.47
C VAL A 66 -7.96 3.68 -10.38
N ALA A 67 -7.81 4.34 -9.23
CA ALA A 67 -6.83 5.40 -9.03
C ALA A 67 -5.38 4.87 -9.00
N LEU A 68 -5.12 3.78 -8.29
CA LEU A 68 -3.77 3.29 -8.02
C LEU A 68 -3.26 2.32 -9.10
N SER A 69 -4.15 1.54 -9.74
CA SER A 69 -3.76 0.50 -10.70
C SER A 69 -2.85 1.03 -11.82
N ARG A 70 -3.17 2.20 -12.39
CA ARG A 70 -2.36 2.82 -13.44
C ARG A 70 -1.00 3.31 -12.94
N LYS A 71 -0.93 3.80 -11.70
CA LYS A 71 0.32 4.31 -11.11
C LYS A 71 1.28 3.17 -10.81
N THR A 72 0.78 2.04 -10.31
CA THR A 72 1.61 0.89 -9.95
C THR A 72 2.02 0.03 -11.14
N ARG A 73 1.48 0.25 -12.34
CA ARG A 73 1.77 -0.57 -13.53
C ARG A 73 2.22 0.27 -14.74
N PRO A 74 3.35 0.99 -14.64
CA PRO A 74 3.89 1.76 -15.75
C PRO A 74 4.37 0.82 -16.86
N GLY A 75 3.67 0.80 -18.00
CA GLY A 75 4.11 0.07 -19.21
C GLY A 75 3.16 -0.99 -19.75
N ASN A 76 2.16 -1.45 -18.98
CA ASN A 76 1.18 -2.44 -19.44
C ASN A 76 -0.28 -2.06 -19.15
N PRO A 77 -0.78 -0.89 -19.58
CA PRO A 77 -2.15 -0.45 -19.29
C PRO A 77 -3.25 -1.28 -19.97
N PHE A 78 -2.93 -2.12 -20.97
CA PHE A 78 -3.91 -2.85 -21.79
C PHE A 78 -3.79 -4.39 -21.73
N SER A 79 -3.03 -4.96 -20.78
CA SER A 79 -3.04 -6.42 -20.61
C SER A 79 -4.42 -6.91 -20.14
N LEU A 80 -4.80 -8.16 -20.41
CA LEU A 80 -6.10 -8.71 -20.02
C LEU A 80 -6.34 -8.63 -18.50
N GLY A 81 -5.27 -8.78 -17.70
CA GLY A 81 -5.30 -8.54 -16.25
C GLY A 81 -5.51 -7.07 -15.86
N SER A 82 -5.20 -6.13 -16.75
CA SER A 82 -5.39 -4.69 -16.53
C SER A 82 -6.85 -4.25 -16.42
N LEU A 83 -7.75 -4.96 -17.10
CA LEU A 83 -9.16 -4.54 -17.22
C LEU A 83 -9.89 -4.57 -15.86
N MET A 84 -9.37 -5.35 -14.91
CA MET A 84 -9.91 -5.47 -13.55
C MET A 84 -9.21 -4.54 -12.55
N PHE A 85 -8.41 -3.58 -13.03
CA PHE A 85 -7.72 -2.57 -12.22
C PHE A 85 -6.91 -3.14 -11.02
N PRO A 86 -6.04 -4.15 -11.21
CA PRO A 86 -5.20 -4.64 -10.13
C PRO A 86 -4.16 -3.59 -9.72
N ILE A 87 -3.89 -3.52 -8.42
CA ILE A 87 -2.79 -2.74 -7.84
C ILE A 87 -1.61 -3.68 -7.68
N GLU A 88 -0.45 -3.31 -8.20
CA GLU A 88 0.77 -4.12 -8.09
C GLU A 88 1.52 -3.74 -6.81
N VAL A 89 1.56 -4.64 -5.83
CA VAL A 89 2.12 -4.39 -4.49
C VAL A 89 3.59 -3.97 -4.61
N LYS A 90 4.37 -4.66 -5.46
CA LYS A 90 5.79 -4.37 -5.71
C LYS A 90 6.06 -2.90 -6.08
N ASN A 91 5.11 -2.28 -6.76
CA ASN A 91 5.25 -0.94 -7.33
C ASN A 91 4.45 0.13 -6.56
N ILE A 92 3.96 -0.19 -5.36
CA ILE A 92 3.06 0.68 -4.60
C ILE A 92 3.68 2.04 -4.25
N GLN A 93 5.01 2.14 -4.12
CA GLN A 93 5.68 3.42 -3.89
C GLN A 93 5.38 4.45 -5.00
N PHE A 94 5.09 4.03 -6.23
CA PHE A 94 4.69 4.94 -7.32
C PHE A 94 3.28 5.49 -7.16
N ALA A 95 2.47 4.85 -6.31
CA ALA A 95 1.10 5.26 -6.06
C ALA A 95 1.01 6.48 -5.12
N LYS A 96 2.10 6.76 -4.39
CA LYS A 96 2.22 7.87 -3.44
C LYS A 96 1.93 9.23 -4.07
N HIS A 97 1.51 10.18 -3.26
CA HIS A 97 1.23 11.56 -3.69
C HIS A 97 1.64 12.60 -2.63
N GLY A 98 1.63 13.88 -3.00
CA GLY A 98 2.20 14.97 -2.20
C GLY A 98 1.46 15.21 -0.88
N SER A 99 0.14 15.07 -0.88
CA SER A 99 -0.71 15.35 0.29
C SER A 99 -0.67 14.28 1.41
N GLU A 100 0.30 13.37 1.38
CA GLU A 100 0.48 12.33 2.39
C GLU A 100 1.14 12.86 3.67
N SER A 101 1.08 12.08 4.76
CA SER A 101 1.74 12.41 6.03
C SER A 101 3.28 12.32 5.99
N GLY A 102 3.83 11.68 4.96
CA GLY A 102 5.27 11.37 4.87
C GLY A 102 5.74 10.26 5.83
N VAL A 103 4.81 9.51 6.45
CA VAL A 103 5.13 8.34 7.29
C VAL A 103 5.86 7.26 6.51
N TYR A 104 5.54 7.13 5.23
CA TYR A 104 6.34 6.37 4.28
C TYR A 104 7.10 7.36 3.40
N ASP A 105 8.41 7.17 3.23
CA ASP A 105 9.19 7.97 2.29
C ASP A 105 8.92 7.57 0.83
N THR A 106 9.57 8.23 -0.13
CA THR A 106 9.39 8.01 -1.57
C THR A 106 9.74 6.60 -2.03
N GLU A 107 10.50 5.84 -1.24
CA GLU A 107 10.88 4.45 -1.51
C GLU A 107 10.05 3.45 -0.68
N GLY A 108 9.03 3.92 0.05
CA GLY A 108 8.15 3.08 0.85
C GLY A 108 8.72 2.66 2.21
N ARG A 109 9.82 3.27 2.67
CA ARG A 109 10.38 3.01 4.01
C ARG A 109 9.62 3.79 5.07
N PHE A 110 9.51 3.22 6.27
CA PHE A 110 8.86 3.88 7.40
C PHE A 110 9.76 4.97 8.00
N VAL A 111 9.20 6.13 8.28
CA VAL A 111 9.86 7.29 8.89
C VAL A 111 9.25 7.55 10.28
N PRO A 112 9.85 7.01 11.36
CA PRO A 112 9.28 7.08 12.71
C PRO A 112 9.00 8.51 13.17
N SER A 113 9.89 9.45 12.88
CA SER A 113 9.74 10.85 13.28
C SER A 113 8.54 11.54 12.62
N LYS A 114 8.12 11.11 11.43
CA LYS A 114 6.92 11.63 10.76
C LYS A 114 5.65 11.02 11.35
N PHE A 115 5.71 9.77 11.78
CA PHE A 115 4.61 9.12 12.50
C PHE A 115 4.35 9.79 13.85
N GLU A 116 5.39 10.01 14.67
CA GLU A 116 5.25 10.71 15.96
C GLU A 116 4.76 12.16 15.81
N GLN A 117 5.10 12.81 14.69
CA GLN A 117 4.61 14.15 14.37
C GLN A 117 3.10 14.21 14.16
N ILE A 118 2.44 13.13 13.73
CA ILE A 118 0.98 13.09 13.59
C ILE A 118 0.35 13.36 14.96
N PHE A 119 0.75 12.60 15.97
CA PHE A 119 0.17 12.72 17.31
C PHE A 119 0.59 14.02 17.97
N THR A 120 1.88 14.36 17.90
CA THR A 120 2.40 15.60 18.51
C THR A 120 1.73 16.87 17.96
N LYS A 121 1.33 16.88 16.67
CA LYS A 121 0.70 18.06 16.05
C LYS A 121 -0.82 18.07 16.20
N PHE A 122 -1.48 16.93 16.05
CA PHE A 122 -2.94 16.88 15.87
C PHE A 122 -3.70 16.23 17.01
N ALA A 123 -3.07 15.39 17.83
CA ALA A 123 -3.75 14.66 18.91
C ALA A 123 -3.86 15.55 20.16
N ARG A 124 -4.94 16.36 20.24
CA ARG A 124 -5.20 17.31 21.33
C ARG A 124 -6.08 16.74 22.42
N THR A 125 -6.93 15.78 22.06
CA THR A 125 -7.92 15.16 22.96
C THR A 125 -7.34 13.95 23.67
N TYR A 126 -6.66 13.07 22.93
CA TYR A 126 -6.01 11.87 23.46
C TYR A 126 -4.56 11.82 22.96
N PRO A 127 -3.58 11.41 23.79
CA PRO A 127 -2.17 11.46 23.40
C PRO A 127 -1.80 10.47 22.28
N ASN A 128 -2.60 9.42 22.09
CA ASN A 128 -2.32 8.29 21.19
C ASN A 128 -3.46 8.00 20.20
N ALA A 129 -4.39 8.92 20.02
CA ALA A 129 -5.51 8.78 19.07
C ALA A 129 -5.95 10.15 18.54
N LEU A 130 -6.50 10.15 17.33
CA LEU A 130 -7.13 11.33 16.74
C LEU A 130 -8.65 11.17 16.76
N THR A 131 -9.36 12.21 17.19
CA THR A 131 -10.78 12.35 16.92
C THR A 131 -11.03 12.62 15.43
N SER A 132 -12.28 12.49 14.99
CA SER A 132 -12.64 12.80 13.59
C SER A 132 -12.28 14.23 13.17
N ASP A 133 -12.42 15.20 14.07
CA ASP A 133 -12.11 16.61 13.80
C ASP A 133 -10.60 16.84 13.72
N GLU A 134 -9.82 16.20 14.58
CA GLU A 134 -8.36 16.25 14.56
C GLU A 134 -7.79 15.57 13.31
N LEU A 135 -8.36 14.41 12.92
CA LEU A 135 -8.02 13.75 11.66
C LEU A 135 -8.37 14.64 10.46
N SER A 136 -9.52 15.29 10.48
CA SER A 136 -9.92 16.24 9.42
C SER A 136 -9.00 17.46 9.36
N ALA A 137 -8.53 17.97 10.51
CA ALA A 137 -7.55 19.03 10.59
C ALA A 137 -6.19 18.59 10.02
N MET A 138 -5.75 17.36 10.31
CA MET A 138 -4.54 16.77 9.71
C MET A 138 -4.66 16.68 8.20
N LEU A 139 -5.76 16.13 7.68
CA LEU A 139 -5.98 16.01 6.23
C LEU A 139 -5.94 17.37 5.55
N LYS A 140 -6.58 18.40 6.13
CA LYS A 140 -6.53 19.78 5.60
C LYS A 140 -5.12 20.37 5.62
N ALA A 141 -4.38 20.16 6.70
CA ALA A 141 -3.02 20.68 6.86
C ALA A 141 -2.00 20.04 5.92
N ASN A 142 -2.21 18.77 5.54
CA ASN A 142 -1.31 18.05 4.63
C ASN A 142 -1.60 18.31 3.15
N ARG A 143 -2.69 19.00 2.78
CA ARG A 143 -3.01 19.26 1.37
C ARG A 143 -1.94 20.11 0.70
N GLU A 144 -1.27 19.54 -0.29
CA GLU A 144 -0.35 20.29 -1.14
C GLU A 144 -1.11 20.99 -2.27
N PRO A 145 -0.85 22.28 -2.55
CA PRO A 145 -1.44 22.98 -3.68
C PRO A 145 -1.23 22.21 -4.99
N GLN A 146 -2.28 22.09 -5.80
CA GLN A 146 -2.27 21.41 -7.11
C GLN A 146 -2.18 19.88 -7.08
N ASP A 147 -2.19 19.23 -5.90
CA ASP A 147 -2.30 17.76 -5.78
C ASP A 147 -3.78 17.29 -5.83
N TYR A 148 -4.50 17.63 -6.89
CA TYR A 148 -5.93 17.28 -7.04
C TYR A 148 -6.21 15.77 -7.03
N LYS A 149 -5.21 14.96 -7.35
CA LYS A 149 -5.30 13.49 -7.35
C LYS A 149 -5.03 12.87 -5.97
N GLY A 150 -4.53 13.68 -5.04
CA GLY A 150 -4.25 13.32 -3.66
C GLY A 150 -5.22 13.94 -2.64
N TRP A 151 -6.23 14.66 -3.11
CA TRP A 151 -7.27 15.29 -2.30
C TRP A 151 -8.57 14.49 -2.27
#